data_AF-A0A5T2E4C0-F1
#
_entry.id   AF-A0A5T2E4C0-F1
#
_cell.length_a   1.000
_cell.length_b   1.000
_cell.length_c   1.000
_cell.angle_alpha   90.00
_cell.angle_beta   90.00
_cell.angle_gamma   90.00
#
_symmetry.space_group_name_H-M   'P 1'
#
loop_
_entity.id
_entity.type
_entity.pdbx_description
1 polymer ?
#
loop_
_entity_poly.entity_id
_entity_poly.type
_entity_poly.pdbx_seq_one_letter_code
_entity_poly.pdbx_strand_id
1 'polypeptide(L)' 'TVIAEPRLDDDSQTTFYLTAAKGSDTIEVAYLNGVDMPYIDQQEGFTVDGVTTKVRIDAGVAPVDYRGLVKCSV' A
#
# COMPACT_ATOMS: atom_id res chain seq x y z
N THR A 1 7.00 13.91 11.34
CA THR A 1 6.69 14.78 10.20
C THR A 1 5.20 14.71 9.95
N VAL A 2 4.55 15.84 9.72
CA VAL A 2 3.13 15.85 9.33
C VAL A 2 3.05 15.54 7.83
N ILE A 3 2.14 14.65 7.45
CA ILE A 3 1.85 14.32 6.06
C ILE A 3 0.43 14.78 5.78
N ALA A 4 0.27 15.63 4.76
CA ALA A 4 -1.06 16.08 4.32
C ALA A 4 -1.65 15.05 3.36
N GLU A 5 -2.88 14.62 3.60
CA GLU A 5 -3.65 13.75 2.71
C GLU A 5 -5.00 14.40 2.40
N PRO A 6 -5.21 14.89 1.16
CA PRO A 6 -6.39 15.67 0.80
C PRO A 6 -7.72 14.94 1.05
N ARG A 7 -7.76 13.62 0.79
CA ARG A 7 -8.99 12.83 0.99
C ARG A 7 -9.41 12.72 2.46
N LEU A 8 -8.45 12.81 3.39
CA LEU A 8 -8.74 12.76 4.83
C LEU A 8 -9.09 14.16 5.36
N ASP A 9 -8.50 15.21 4.79
CA ASP A 9 -8.82 16.60 5.12
C ASP A 9 -10.25 16.98 4.66
N ASP A 10 -10.66 16.53 3.46
CA ASP A 10 -12.02 16.69 2.95
C ASP A 10 -13.07 15.95 3.80
N ASP A 11 -12.71 14.81 4.41
CA ASP A 11 -13.62 14.04 5.28
C ASP A 11 -13.87 14.77 6.62
N SER A 12 -12.83 15.36 7.23
CA SER A 12 -12.98 16.08 8.49
C SER A 12 -11.77 16.96 8.82
N GLN A 13 -11.98 18.28 8.93
CA GLN A 13 -10.96 19.25 9.34
C GLN A 13 -10.50 19.12 10.81
N THR A 14 -11.26 18.42 11.66
CA THR A 14 -10.93 18.26 13.09
C THR A 14 -10.38 16.86 13.40
N THR A 15 -10.41 15.94 12.44
CA THR A 15 -9.89 14.58 12.60
C THR A 15 -8.45 14.49 12.10
N PHE A 16 -7.61 13.80 12.85
CA PHE A 16 -6.26 13.46 12.42
C PHE A 16 -5.89 12.04 12.84
N TYR A 17 -4.92 11.45 12.14
CA TYR A 17 -4.49 10.07 12.33
C TYR A 17 -3.02 10.05 12.73
N LEU A 18 -2.69 9.24 13.73
CA LEU A 18 -1.32 9.08 14.22
C LEU A 18 -0.89 7.63 14.06
N THR A 19 0.38 7.46 13.70
CA THR A 19 1.06 6.17 13.68
C THR A 19 2.05 6.07 14.83
N ALA A 20 2.46 4.86 15.19
CA ALA A 20 3.50 4.64 16.18
C ALA A 20 4.81 5.38 15.82
N ALA A 21 5.65 5.57 16.85
CA ALA A 21 6.97 6.18 16.69
C ALA A 21 7.83 5.37 15.70
N LYS A 22 8.71 6.09 14.97
CA LYS A 22 9.62 5.46 14.01
C LYS A 22 10.47 4.39 14.70
N GLY A 23 10.50 3.19 14.12
CA GLY A 23 11.16 2.02 14.69
C GLY A 23 10.20 1.00 15.32
N SER A 24 8.91 1.34 15.41
CA SER A 24 7.85 0.39 15.76
C SER A 24 7.10 -0.06 14.51
N ASP A 25 6.96 -1.38 14.34
CA ASP A 25 6.21 -1.95 13.24
C ASP A 25 4.70 -1.72 13.44
N THR A 26 4.05 -1.17 12.41
CA THR A 26 2.64 -0.79 12.46
C THR A 26 1.82 -1.55 11.41
N ILE A 27 2.41 -1.80 10.25
CA ILE A 27 1.81 -2.51 9.12
C ILE A 27 2.80 -3.59 8.69
N GLU A 28 2.31 -4.80 8.48
CA GLU A 28 3.07 -5.90 7.90
C GLU A 28 2.65 -6.13 6.45
N VAL A 29 3.63 -6.46 5.61
CA VAL A 29 3.43 -6.85 4.21
C VAL A 29 3.87 -8.30 4.07
N ALA A 30 3.00 -9.14 3.56
CA ALA A 30 3.26 -10.55 3.32
C ALA A 30 3.16 -10.86 1.83
N TYR A 31 4.12 -11.63 1.31
CA TYR A 31 4.15 -12.06 -0.08
C TYR A 31 3.73 -13.51 -0.21
N LEU A 32 2.90 -13.82 -1.20
CA LEU A 32 2.43 -15.19 -1.41
C LEU A 32 3.62 -16.09 -1.73
N ASN A 33 3.80 -17.15 -0.93
CA ASN A 33 4.93 -18.08 -1.01
C ASN A 33 6.32 -17.42 -0.90
N GLY A 34 6.40 -16.23 -0.31
CA GLY A 34 7.67 -15.49 -0.13
C GLY A 34 8.23 -14.88 -1.42
N VAL A 35 7.44 -14.81 -2.50
CA VAL A 35 7.87 -14.19 -3.76
C VAL A 35 7.61 -12.68 -3.71
N ASP A 36 8.64 -11.91 -3.41
CA ASP A 36 8.59 -10.44 -3.29
C ASP A 36 8.76 -9.69 -4.62
N MET A 37 9.10 -10.42 -5.70
CA MET A 37 9.24 -9.86 -7.04
C MET A 37 7.95 -10.02 -7.85
N PRO A 38 7.57 -9.00 -8.65
CA PRO A 38 6.44 -9.10 -9.55
C PRO A 38 6.75 -10.09 -10.69
N TYR A 39 5.72 -10.80 -11.14
CA TYR A 39 5.80 -11.61 -12.36
C TYR A 39 5.55 -10.72 -13.58
N ILE A 40 6.35 -10.94 -14.62
CA ILE A 40 6.30 -10.20 -15.88
C ILE A 40 6.06 -11.21 -16.99
N ASP A 41 4.87 -11.18 -17.59
CA ASP A 41 4.53 -11.96 -18.78
C ASP A 41 4.51 -11.02 -19.99
N GLN A 42 5.15 -11.43 -21.08
CA GLN A 42 5.20 -10.66 -22.33
C GLN A 42 4.65 -11.51 -23.48
N GLN A 43 3.76 -10.91 -24.27
CA GLN A 43 3.23 -11.50 -25.49
C GLN A 43 3.48 -10.55 -26.66
N GLU A 44 4.25 -11.00 -27.64
CA GLU A 44 4.38 -10.30 -28.93
C GLU A 44 3.07 -10.39 -29.70
N GLY A 45 2.64 -9.24 -30.25
CA GLY A 45 1.44 -9.12 -31.06
C GLY A 45 1.62 -9.79 -32.42
N PHE A 46 0.66 -10.63 -32.81
CA PHE A 46 0.63 -11.23 -34.15
C PHE A 46 -0.11 -10.34 -35.17
N THR A 47 -1.08 -9.54 -34.73
CA THR A 47 -1.93 -8.68 -35.57
C THR A 47 -1.50 -7.21 -35.59
N VAL A 48 -0.71 -6.78 -34.62
CA VAL A 48 -0.17 -5.41 -34.51
C VAL A 48 1.27 -5.52 -34.04
N ASP A 49 2.14 -4.71 -34.62
CA ASP A 49 3.55 -4.61 -34.22
C ASP A 49 3.63 -3.91 -32.85
N GLY A 50 3.73 -4.72 -31.80
CA GLY A 50 3.72 -4.27 -30.41
C GLY A 50 3.84 -5.42 -29.41
N VAL A 51 4.26 -5.10 -28.18
CA VAL A 51 4.41 -6.08 -27.10
C VAL A 51 3.38 -5.77 -26.02
N THR A 52 2.57 -6.77 -25.65
CA THR A 52 1.70 -6.69 -24.48
C THR A 52 2.46 -7.19 -23.27
N THR A 53 2.63 -6.34 -22.26
CA THR A 53 3.28 -6.71 -20.99
C THR A 53 2.25 -6.75 -19.87
N LYS A 54 2.16 -7.89 -19.18
CA LYS A 54 1.36 -8.05 -17.96
C LYS A 54 2.31 -8.11 -16.77
N VAL A 55 2.08 -7.21 -15.81
CA VAL A 55 2.79 -7.19 -14.52
C VAL A 55 1.80 -7.58 -13.43
N ARG A 56 2.12 -8.60 -12.63
CA ARG A 56 1.30 -9.07 -11.50
C ARG A 56 2.15 -9.26 -10.25
N ILE A 57 1.60 -8.98 -9.09
CA ILE A 57 2.23 -9.24 -7.79
C ILE A 57 1.18 -9.72 -6.80
N ASP A 58 1.56 -10.70 -5.99
CA ASP A 58 0.69 -11.31 -4.98
C ASP A 58 1.16 -10.88 -3.59
N ALA A 59 0.62 -9.77 -3.10
CA ALA A 59 0.96 -9.18 -1.81
C ALA A 59 -0.30 -8.94 -0.94
N GLY A 60 -0.20 -9.26 0.34
CA GLY A 60 -1.19 -8.97 1.38
C GLY A 60 -0.64 -7.94 2.38
N VAL A 61 -1.51 -7.12 2.93
CA VAL A 61 -1.14 -6.08 3.91
C VAL A 61 -2.11 -6.13 5.07
N ALA A 62 -1.59 -6.07 6.31
CA ALA A 62 -2.40 -6.08 7.51
C ALA A 62 -1.82 -5.17 8.61
N PRO A 63 -2.67 -4.55 9.46
CA PRO A 63 -2.21 -3.89 10.67
C PRO A 63 -1.71 -4.93 11.69
N VAL A 64 -0.61 -4.61 12.39
CA VAL A 64 0.03 -5.53 13.33
C VAL A 64 -0.63 -5.47 14.71
N ASP A 65 -0.79 -4.27 15.27
CA ASP A 65 -1.41 -4.04 16.59
C ASP A 65 -2.32 -2.79 16.52
N TYR A 66 -3.48 -2.86 17.19
CA TYR A 66 -4.45 -1.76 17.28
C TYR A 66 -3.86 -0.50 17.92
N ARG A 67 -2.80 -0.65 18.71
CA ARG A 67 -2.11 0.47 19.39
C ARG A 67 -1.28 1.33 18.45
N GLY A 68 -0.88 0.79 17.30
CA GLY A 68 0.03 1.46 16.37
C GLY A 68 -0.65 2.47 15.45
N LEU A 69 -1.98 2.45 15.33
CA LEU A 69 -2.76 3.33 14.46
C LEU A 69 -3.95 3.88 15.25
N VAL A 70 -3.97 5.20 15.47
CA VAL A 70 -5.04 5.84 16.25
C VAL A 70 -5.68 6.98 15.48
N LYS A 71 -7.00 7.06 15.59
CA LYS A 71 -7.80 8.22 15.17
C LYS A 71 -7.94 9.18 16.34
N CYS A 72 -7.75 10.46 16.09
CA CYS A 72 -7.91 11.53 17.06
C CYS A 72 -8.83 12.62 16.47
N SER A 73 -9.50 13.35 17.34
CA SER A 73 -10.33 14.50 16.97
C SER A 73 -10.18 15.59 18.01
N VAL A 74 -10.16 16.85 17.56
CA VAL A 74 -10.15 18.05 18.42
C VAL A 74 -11.56 18.60 18.60
#